data_AF-A0A9J5WLX8-F1
#
_entry.id   AF-A0A9J5WLX8-F1
#
_cell.length_a   1.000
_cell.length_b   1.000
_cell.length_c   1.000
_cell.angle_alpha   90.00
_cell.angle_beta   90.00
_cell.angle_gamma   90.00
#
_symmetry.space_group_name_H-M   'P 1'
#
loop_
_entity.id
_entity.type
_entity.pdbx_description
1 polymer ?
#
loop_
_entity_poly.entity_id
_entity_poly.type
_entity_poly.pdbx_seq_one_letter_code
_entity_poly.pdbx_strand_id
1 'polypeptide(L)'
;MRMTELYPDEFNMNTLENQLASYIVDVRDVDKMLFDLNGLCDFSNGLIQTKIYSNYPLVFRLVKLALLLSIATASVERAFLAMKFIKNDLQSQMSDDIFSDCLVPLVEKDVFDSIPNDAIIKTFQDMKSRRVQL
;
A
#
# COMPACT_ATOMS: atom_id res chain seq x y z
N MET A 1 -13.82 -23.59 7.77
CA MET A 1 -12.95 -22.39 7.74
C MET A 1 -11.61 -22.82 7.14
N ARG A 2 -11.26 -22.47 5.88
CA ARG A 2 -10.08 -23.04 5.18
C ARG A 2 -8.73 -22.77 5.87
N MET A 3 -8.64 -21.80 6.78
CA MET A 3 -7.40 -21.48 7.52
C MET A 3 -6.88 -22.65 8.35
N THR A 4 -7.75 -23.47 8.92
CA THR A 4 -7.35 -24.62 9.75
C THR A 4 -6.91 -25.82 8.92
N GLU A 5 -7.34 -25.89 7.65
CA GLU A 5 -6.82 -26.83 6.65
C GLU A 5 -5.45 -26.37 6.13
N LEU A 6 -5.25 -25.06 5.98
CA LEU A 6 -4.01 -24.46 5.46
C LEU A 6 -2.88 -24.39 6.50
N TYR A 7 -3.23 -24.23 7.79
CA TYR A 7 -2.27 -24.08 8.89
C TYR A 7 -2.69 -24.93 10.12
N PRO A 8 -2.66 -26.26 10.01
CA PRO A 8 -3.15 -27.17 11.05
C PRO A 8 -2.36 -27.08 12.36
N ASP A 9 -1.05 -26.78 12.29
CA ASP A 9 -0.20 -26.62 13.47
C ASP A 9 -0.45 -25.30 14.22
N GLU A 10 -1.03 -24.30 13.55
CA GLU A 10 -1.25 -22.98 14.11
C GLU A 10 -2.67 -22.75 14.63
N PHE A 11 -3.64 -23.53 14.14
CA PHE A 11 -5.05 -23.38 14.47
C PHE A 11 -5.72 -24.72 14.75
N ASN A 12 -6.07 -24.96 16.02
CA ASN A 12 -6.96 -26.04 16.40
C ASN A 12 -8.43 -25.59 16.22
N MET A 13 -9.18 -26.25 15.33
CA MET A 13 -10.59 -25.91 15.03
C MET A 13 -11.47 -25.85 16.27
N ASN A 14 -11.43 -26.89 17.11
CA ASN A 14 -12.33 -26.99 18.25
C ASN A 14 -12.05 -25.90 19.28
N THR A 15 -10.78 -25.58 19.50
CA THR A 15 -10.38 -24.48 20.40
C THR A 15 -10.72 -23.13 19.79
N LEU A 16 -10.55 -22.97 18.48
CA LEU A 16 -10.84 -21.74 17.76
C LEU A 16 -12.33 -21.42 17.76
N GLU A 17 -13.19 -22.40 17.49
CA GLU A 17 -14.65 -22.21 17.51
C GLU A 17 -15.15 -21.81 18.90
N ASN A 18 -14.64 -22.45 19.95
CA ASN A 18 -14.96 -22.09 21.33
C ASN A 18 -14.46 -20.68 21.68
N GLN A 19 -13.22 -20.33 21.32
CA GLN A 19 -12.68 -18.98 21.54
C GLN A 19 -13.45 -17.92 20.75
N LEU A 20 -13.88 -18.21 19.53
CA LEU A 20 -14.68 -17.29 18.72
C LEU A 20 -16.07 -17.08 19.33
N ALA A 21 -16.73 -18.14 19.82
CA ALA A 21 -18.02 -18.01 20.47
C ALA A 21 -17.93 -17.15 21.73
N SER A 22 -16.95 -17.40 22.60
CA SER A 22 -16.70 -16.58 23.80
C SER A 22 -16.31 -15.15 23.45
N TYR A 23 -15.44 -14.96 22.45
CA TYR A 23 -15.03 -13.65 21.96
C TYR A 23 -16.21 -12.85 21.41
N ILE A 24 -17.11 -13.45 20.63
CA ILE A 24 -18.28 -12.75 20.06
C ILE A 24 -19.24 -12.30 21.17
N VAL A 25 -19.35 -13.05 22.26
CA VAL A 25 -20.16 -12.66 23.41
C VAL A 25 -19.49 -11.51 24.17
N ASP A 26 -18.19 -11.61 24.46
CA ASP A 26 -17.44 -10.61 25.22
C ASP A 26 -17.20 -9.31 24.46
N VAL A 27 -17.02 -9.40 23.13
CA VAL A 27 -16.76 -8.23 22.30
C VAL A 27 -18.00 -7.41 22.03
N ARG A 28 -19.24 -7.91 22.20
CA ARG A 28 -20.42 -7.05 22.02
C ARG A 28 -20.42 -5.80 22.92
N ASP A 29 -19.83 -5.88 24.11
CA ASP A 29 -19.67 -4.72 25.00
C ASP A 29 -18.44 -3.86 24.64
N VAL A 30 -17.39 -4.47 24.07
CA VAL A 30 -16.14 -3.79 23.67
C VAL A 30 -16.23 -3.16 22.27
N ASP A 31 -17.10 -3.69 21.41
CA ASP A 31 -17.30 -3.27 20.02
C ASP A 31 -17.75 -1.81 19.95
N LYS A 32 -18.53 -1.36 20.92
CA LYS A 32 -18.94 0.04 21.06
C LYS A 32 -17.75 0.99 21.29
N MET A 33 -16.69 0.51 21.93
CA MET A 33 -15.43 1.25 22.14
C MET A 33 -14.48 1.12 20.94
N LEU A 34 -14.57 0.04 20.17
CA LEU A 34 -13.75 -0.20 18.98
C LEU A 34 -14.32 0.49 17.72
N PHE A 35 -15.64 0.67 17.63
CA PHE A 35 -16.32 1.31 16.49
C PHE A 35 -16.05 2.82 16.40
N ASP A 36 -15.75 3.47 17.53
CA ASP A 36 -15.39 4.90 17.59
C ASP A 36 -13.93 5.17 17.14
N LEU A 37 -13.18 4.12 16.75
CA LEU A 37 -11.79 4.24 16.34
C LEU A 37 -11.69 4.49 14.83
N ASN A 38 -11.32 5.72 14.47
CA ASN A 38 -11.27 6.20 13.08
C ASN A 38 -10.14 5.58 12.21
N GLY A 39 -9.36 4.62 12.71
CA GLY A 39 -8.24 4.05 11.96
C GLY A 39 -7.73 2.69 12.44
N LEU A 40 -6.98 2.03 11.55
CA LEU A 40 -6.33 0.72 11.79
C LEU A 40 -5.37 0.76 13.00
N CYS A 41 -4.71 1.91 13.20
CA CYS A 41 -3.78 2.14 14.29
C CYS A 41 -4.52 2.17 15.64
N ASP A 42 -5.63 2.91 15.67
CA ASP A 42 -6.49 3.01 16.84
C ASP A 42 -7.10 1.65 17.18
N PHE A 43 -7.57 0.91 16.17
CA PHE A 43 -8.04 -0.47 16.33
C PHE A 43 -6.97 -1.40 16.94
N SER A 44 -5.72 -1.31 16.47
CA SER A 44 -4.62 -2.10 17.04
C SER A 44 -4.33 -1.75 18.50
N ASN A 45 -4.42 -0.47 18.86
CA ASN A 45 -4.25 -0.02 20.25
C ASN A 45 -5.41 -0.47 21.13
N GLY A 46 -6.65 -0.43 20.63
CA GLY A 46 -7.83 -0.93 21.33
C GLY A 46 -7.71 -2.41 21.69
N LEU A 47 -7.21 -3.24 20.77
CA LEU A 47 -6.96 -4.67 21.01
C LEU A 47 -5.90 -4.94 22.09
N ILE A 48 -4.87 -4.09 22.17
CA ILE A 48 -3.81 -4.20 23.18
C ILE A 48 -4.32 -3.75 24.55
N GLN A 49 -5.03 -2.61 24.60
CA GLN A 49 -5.54 -2.03 25.84
C GLN A 49 -6.61 -2.91 26.51
N THR A 50 -7.46 -3.56 25.71
CA THR A 50 -8.53 -4.44 26.20
C THR A 50 -8.04 -5.81 26.68
N LYS A 51 -6.72 -6.10 26.61
CA LYS A 51 -6.09 -7.39 26.96
C LYS A 51 -6.72 -8.61 26.28
N ILE A 52 -7.51 -8.39 25.24
CA ILE A 52 -8.17 -9.44 24.45
C ILE A 52 -7.13 -10.40 23.86
N TYR A 53 -5.93 -9.91 23.55
CA TYR A 53 -4.81 -10.72 23.04
C TYR A 53 -4.41 -11.86 23.99
N SER A 54 -4.58 -11.69 25.30
CA SER A 54 -4.23 -12.72 26.30
C SER A 54 -5.34 -13.76 26.49
N ASN A 55 -6.60 -13.33 26.39
CA ASN A 55 -7.74 -14.22 26.60
C ASN A 55 -8.07 -15.05 25.35
N TYR A 56 -7.83 -14.49 24.16
CA TYR A 56 -8.22 -15.08 22.88
C TYR A 56 -7.06 -15.09 21.86
N PRO A 57 -5.98 -15.86 22.13
CA PRO A 57 -4.77 -15.83 21.31
C PRO A 57 -5.01 -16.28 19.86
N LEU A 58 -5.91 -17.24 19.62
CA LEU A 58 -6.19 -17.72 18.25
C LEU A 58 -6.99 -16.69 17.45
N VAL A 59 -7.96 -16.02 18.09
CA VAL A 59 -8.75 -14.94 17.46
C VAL A 59 -7.84 -13.76 17.10
N PHE A 60 -6.96 -13.38 18.01
CA PHE A 60 -5.97 -12.32 17.75
C PHE A 60 -5.05 -12.68 16.58
N ARG A 61 -4.60 -13.93 16.48
CA ARG A 61 -3.79 -14.41 15.36
C ARG A 61 -4.53 -14.31 14.02
N LEU A 62 -5.83 -14.63 13.99
CA LEU A 62 -6.66 -14.44 12.79
C LEU A 62 -6.80 -12.97 12.39
N VAL A 63 -7.08 -12.08 13.35
CA VAL A 63 -7.18 -10.64 13.09
C VAL A 63 -5.86 -10.12 12.53
N LYS A 64 -4.73 -10.52 13.12
CA LYS A 64 -3.40 -10.16 12.62
C LYS A 64 -3.15 -10.63 11.18
N LEU A 65 -3.53 -11.87 10.85
CA LEU A 65 -3.42 -12.40 9.49
C LEU A 65 -4.32 -11.64 8.51
N ALA A 66 -5.55 -11.31 8.89
CA ALA A 66 -6.46 -10.53 8.06
C ALA A 66 -5.93 -9.11 7.80
N LEU A 67 -5.36 -8.45 8.81
CA LEU A 67 -4.71 -7.14 8.68
C LEU A 67 -3.49 -7.21 7.76
N LEU A 68 -2.62 -8.20 7.94
CA LEU A 68 -1.47 -8.42 7.06
C LEU A 68 -1.90 -8.68 5.62
N LEU A 69 -2.95 -9.48 5.41
CA LEU A 69 -3.49 -9.75 4.10
C LEU A 69 -4.08 -8.48 3.47
N SER A 70 -4.80 -7.66 4.23
CA SER A 70 -5.33 -6.38 3.76
C SER A 70 -4.21 -5.42 3.35
N ILE A 71 -3.13 -5.32 4.13
CA ILE A 71 -1.96 -4.50 3.79
C ILE A 71 -1.28 -5.03 2.51
N ALA A 72 -1.09 -6.35 2.41
CA ALA A 72 -0.51 -6.98 1.24
C ALA A 72 -1.37 -6.72 0.00
N THR A 73 -2.68 -6.93 0.07
CA THR A 73 -3.62 -6.67 -1.03
C THR A 73 -3.61 -5.19 -1.43
N ALA A 74 -3.70 -4.26 -0.48
CA ALA A 74 -3.62 -2.82 -0.77
C ALA A 74 -2.29 -2.42 -1.43
N SER A 75 -1.18 -3.07 -1.05
CA SER A 75 0.12 -2.84 -1.68
C SER A 75 0.17 -3.33 -3.13
N VAL A 76 -0.41 -4.50 -3.41
CA VAL A 76 -0.51 -5.07 -4.75
C VAL A 76 -1.44 -4.24 -5.63
N GLU A 77 -2.61 -3.86 -5.10
CA GLU A 77 -3.55 -2.97 -5.79
C GLU A 77 -2.91 -1.62 -6.11
N ARG A 78 -2.20 -1.01 -5.16
CA ARG A 78 -1.47 0.24 -5.39
C ARG A 78 -0.39 0.09 -6.45
N ALA A 79 0.38 -1.00 -6.44
CA ALA A 79 1.39 -1.26 -7.46
C ALA A 79 0.76 -1.46 -8.84
N PHE A 80 -0.36 -2.19 -8.90
CA PHE A 80 -1.10 -2.39 -10.14
C PHE A 80 -1.73 -1.09 -10.66
N LEU A 81 -2.26 -0.25 -9.77
CA LEU A 81 -2.76 1.08 -10.11
C LEU A 81 -1.65 1.99 -10.61
N ALA A 82 -0.48 1.99 -9.98
CA ALA A 82 0.69 2.73 -10.45
C ALA A 82 1.13 2.24 -11.84
N MET A 83 1.14 0.92 -12.06
CA MET A 83 1.46 0.34 -13.37
C MET A 83 0.43 0.70 -14.44
N LYS A 84 -0.86 0.68 -14.09
CA LYS A 84 -1.96 1.10 -14.97
C LYS A 84 -1.88 2.59 -15.27
N PHE A 85 -1.54 3.41 -14.28
CA PHE A 85 -1.32 4.85 -14.44
C PHE A 85 -0.15 5.08 -15.38
N ILE A 86 1.05 4.55 -15.09
CA ILE A 86 2.22 4.65 -15.98
C ILE A 86 1.86 4.20 -17.40
N LYS A 87 1.21 3.04 -17.56
CA LYS A 87 0.83 2.53 -18.89
C LYS A 87 -0.14 3.46 -19.62
N ASN A 88 -1.18 3.96 -18.97
CA ASN A 88 -2.21 4.79 -19.60
C ASN A 88 -1.77 6.25 -19.78
N ASP A 89 -1.01 6.79 -18.83
CA ASP A 89 -0.56 8.18 -18.82
C ASP A 89 0.60 8.35 -19.81
N LEU A 90 1.59 7.43 -19.86
CA LEU A 90 2.58 7.45 -20.94
C LEU A 90 1.93 7.30 -22.31
N GLN A 91 0.98 6.36 -22.47
CA GLN A 91 0.39 6.09 -23.79
C GLN A 91 -0.60 7.16 -24.25
N SER A 92 -1.20 7.94 -23.33
CA SER A 92 -2.11 9.05 -23.69
C SER A 92 -1.41 10.42 -23.75
N GLN A 93 -0.29 10.60 -23.05
CA GLN A 93 0.46 11.86 -23.02
C GLN A 93 1.65 11.88 -23.99
N MET A 94 2.27 10.73 -24.31
CA MET A 94 3.36 10.66 -25.29
C MET A 94 2.80 10.16 -26.63
N SER A 95 2.74 11.04 -27.64
CA SER A 95 3.03 10.56 -28.99
C SER A 95 4.44 9.95 -28.96
N ASP A 96 4.71 8.97 -29.80
CA ASP A 96 5.98 8.21 -29.85
C ASP A 96 7.25 9.09 -29.76
N ASP A 97 7.13 10.37 -30.17
CA ASP A 97 8.15 11.41 -30.12
C ASP A 97 8.63 11.76 -28.70
N ILE A 98 7.73 11.94 -27.73
CA ILE A 98 8.12 12.35 -26.36
C ILE A 98 8.80 11.18 -25.63
N PHE A 99 8.37 9.94 -25.90
CA PHE A 99 8.97 8.74 -25.33
C PHE A 99 10.40 8.52 -25.86
N SER A 100 10.59 8.69 -27.17
CA SER A 100 11.90 8.76 -27.82
C SER A 100 12.81 9.79 -27.15
N ASP A 101 12.32 11.02 -27.00
CA ASP A 101 13.13 12.14 -26.53
C ASP A 101 13.48 12.04 -25.03
N CYS A 102 12.62 11.43 -24.20
CA CYS A 102 12.91 11.16 -22.79
C CYS A 102 13.79 9.92 -22.55
N LEU A 103 13.83 8.98 -23.49
CA LEU A 103 14.69 7.80 -23.39
C LEU A 103 16.16 8.14 -23.65
N VAL A 104 16.44 9.11 -24.52
CA VAL A 104 17.82 9.50 -24.88
C VAL A 104 18.64 9.93 -23.65
N PRO A 105 18.19 10.86 -22.78
CA PRO A 105 18.92 11.21 -21.55
C PRO A 105 19.01 10.06 -20.53
N LEU A 106 18.10 9.10 -20.60
CA LEU A 106 18.04 7.97 -19.67
C LEU A 106 19.07 6.89 -20.02
N VAL A 107 19.27 6.65 -21.32
CA VAL A 107 20.31 5.75 -21.86
C VAL A 107 21.68 6.42 -21.83
N GLU A 108 21.75 7.73 -22.07
CA GLU A 108 22.98 8.53 -22.06
C GLU A 108 23.24 9.21 -20.71
N LYS A 109 22.72 8.64 -19.61
CA LYS A 109 22.77 9.24 -18.28
C LYS A 109 24.19 9.59 -17.82
N ASP A 110 25.18 8.75 -18.14
CA ASP A 110 26.59 9.01 -17.81
C ASP A 110 27.15 10.25 -18.54
N VAL A 111 26.69 10.50 -19.76
CA VAL A 111 27.05 11.68 -20.53
C VAL A 111 26.29 12.90 -19.98
N PHE A 112 25.01 12.73 -19.63
CA PHE A 112 24.18 13.80 -19.09
C PHE A 112 24.62 14.28 -17.70
N ASP A 113 25.04 13.35 -16.83
CA ASP A 113 25.56 13.65 -15.49
C ASP A 113 26.91 14.41 -15.54
N SER A 114 27.62 14.36 -16.68
CA SER A 114 28.85 15.14 -16.92
C SER A 114 28.60 16.58 -17.35
N ILE A 115 27.37 16.92 -17.72
CA ILE A 115 26.98 18.27 -18.15
C ILE A 115 26.53 19.07 -16.91
N PRO A 116 27.17 20.21 -16.61
CA PRO A 116 26.75 21.04 -15.47
C PRO A 116 25.39 21.67 -15.73
N ASN A 117 24.49 21.60 -14.73
CA ASN A 117 23.14 22.16 -14.81
C ASN A 117 23.12 23.64 -15.22
N ASP A 118 24.12 24.41 -14.81
CA ASP A 118 24.25 25.83 -15.18
C ASP A 118 24.42 26.03 -16.69
N ALA A 119 25.09 25.09 -17.39
CA ALA A 119 25.23 25.13 -18.85
C ALA A 119 23.89 24.79 -19.53
N ILE A 120 23.12 23.86 -18.98
CA ILE A 120 21.79 23.50 -19.49
C ILE A 120 20.83 24.70 -19.34
N ILE A 121 20.81 25.32 -18.17
CA ILE A 121 19.98 26.50 -17.87
C ILE A 121 20.35 27.67 -18.78
N LYS A 122 21.65 27.94 -18.95
CA LYS A 122 22.11 29.02 -19.83
C LYS A 122 21.73 28.77 -21.29
N THR A 123 21.86 27.54 -21.77
CA THR A 123 21.46 27.17 -23.14
C THR A 123 19.95 27.33 -23.34
N PHE A 124 19.14 26.95 -22.35
CA PHE A 124 17.69 27.16 -22.37
C PHE A 124 17.28 28.63 -22.30
N GLN A 125 18.03 29.46 -21.57
CA GLN A 125 17.83 30.91 -21.51
C GLN A 125 18.25 31.61 -22.80
N ASP A 126 19.30 31.13 -23.46
CA ASP A 126 19.80 31.63 -24.75
C ASP A 126 18.90 31.19 -25.92
N MET A 127 18.12 30.12 -25.76
CA MET A 127 17.03 29.77 -26.68
C MET A 127 15.94 30.85 -26.61
N LYS A 128 15.83 31.66 -27.67
CA LYS A 128 14.83 32.73 -27.80
C LYS A 128 13.45 32.27 -27.32
N SER A 129 12.81 33.12 -26.51
CA SER A 129 11.45 32.90 -25.99
C SER A 129 10.51 32.47 -27.10
N ARG A 130 10.15 31.18 -27.14
CA ARG A 130 9.01 30.73 -27.92
C ARG A 130 7.78 31.17 -27.14
N ARG A 131 7.34 32.41 -27.39
CA ARG A 131 6.03 32.89 -26.93
C ARG A 131 4.98 31.99 -27.57
N VAL A 132 4.47 31.02 -26.81
CA VAL A 132 3.13 30.50 -27.06
C VAL A 132 2.19 31.64 -26.64
N GLN A 133 1.58 32.29 -27.63
CA GLN A 133 0.49 33.22 -27.35
C GLN A 133 -0.71 32.39 -26.88
N LEU A 134 -1.18 32.69 -25.67
CA LEU A 134 -2.46 32.25 -25.13
C LEU A 134 -3.61 32.81 -25.97
#